data_AF-A0A7C2YSA4-F1
#
_entry.id   AF-A0A7C2YSA4-F1
#
_cell.length_a   1.000
_cell.length_b   1.000
_cell.length_c   1.000
_cell.angle_alpha   90.00
_cell.angle_beta   90.00
_cell.angle_gamma   90.00
#
_symmetry.space_group_name_H-M   'P 1'
#
loop_
_entity.id
_entity.type
_entity.pdbx_description
1 polymer ?
#
loop_
_entity_poly.entity_id
_entity_poly.type
_entity_poly.pdbx_seq_one_letter_code
_entity_poly.pdbx_strand_id
1 'polypeptide(L)'
;MTKRRAIGDLRSVLGLLAAVVVLAVGTAGLAQVEIVALDVDRPHWETVRAAAAQAGLSGTAKFYNEAALYNQVYFQAGIGLARFDIAEFLVGWVPSVAGRFLDLSPYARELAAAGLELYSYRGSVIGVVLPWREGALAGIFSRSARVQDAVRILTYLPAGGAVAPEAKARGIPLTIGPVTITKTEKSNPHVDGALETFVAAARQVVSTGVLTALSHLPAQAQDALTRVAGMLGIPLSPGTGEVTLVIESKGGVAPLGVAVERVSSPLGLTKVSVPLAQLESFLSQVGPGVYVRLPYVPHELAVTSEGAALVGTSAFHSLGNRGAGVKIAVIDLGFGGLSTAQAQGDLPYSVITRDFTGTGIATGISHGTAVAQIVYDVAPEAELYLIKIANEVDLDNAVSYCISEGVHVINHSLGWFNTNFYDGTGTIAAIARRATAAGILWVQGAGNFGLKHYGATFTDGNADGWHDTDVTFTATAGQQIILYLTWDAWPATADDYDLYLYGPSGALVASSTATQGGTEQPTERI
;
A
#
# COMPACT_ATOMS: atom_id res chain seq x y z
N MET A 1 -48.20 -30.77 -34.13
CA MET A 1 -49.43 -31.58 -33.97
C MET A 1 -48.98 -32.95 -33.46
N THR A 2 -49.31 -33.50 -32.29
CA THR A 2 -50.35 -33.17 -31.29
C THR A 2 -49.96 -33.83 -29.94
N LYS A 3 -49.97 -33.02 -28.87
CA LYS A 3 -50.26 -33.22 -27.42
C LYS A 3 -50.36 -34.64 -26.83
N ARG A 4 -49.63 -34.92 -25.71
CA ARG A 4 -50.04 -35.01 -24.26
C ARG A 4 -50.96 -36.20 -23.92
N ARG A 5 -51.00 -36.81 -22.73
CA ARG A 5 -50.21 -36.97 -21.49
C ARG A 5 -51.10 -37.89 -20.59
N ALA A 6 -50.53 -38.47 -19.54
CA ALA A 6 -51.21 -39.00 -18.33
C ALA A 6 -51.79 -40.44 -18.48
N ILE A 7 -51.79 -41.36 -17.51
CA ILE A 7 -51.71 -41.36 -16.03
C ILE A 7 -51.05 -42.69 -15.61
N GLY A 8 -50.21 -42.67 -14.57
CA GLY A 8 -49.64 -43.86 -13.93
C GLY A 8 -49.57 -43.67 -12.41
N ASP A 9 -50.16 -44.62 -11.70
CA ASP A 9 -50.73 -44.61 -10.37
C ASP A 9 -49.85 -44.29 -9.14
N LEU A 10 -50.59 -43.97 -8.07
CA LEU A 10 -50.29 -43.64 -6.67
C LEU A 10 -49.28 -44.53 -5.90
N ARG A 11 -48.33 -43.83 -5.24
CA ARG A 11 -47.97 -43.87 -3.79
C ARG A 11 -47.39 -45.15 -3.12
N SER A 12 -46.12 -45.00 -2.70
CA SER A 12 -45.48 -45.36 -1.39
C SER A 12 -45.51 -46.83 -0.92
N VAL A 13 -44.39 -47.46 -0.52
CA VAL A 13 -43.66 -47.26 0.75
C VAL A 13 -42.20 -47.80 0.66
N LEU A 14 -41.30 -47.13 1.39
CA LEU A 14 -39.83 -47.27 1.52
C LEU A 14 -39.23 -48.66 1.89
N GLY A 15 -37.96 -48.86 1.51
CA GLY A 15 -36.90 -49.48 2.35
C GLY A 15 -36.24 -50.75 1.77
N LEU A 16 -35.10 -50.71 1.07
CA LEU A 16 -33.69 -50.64 1.50
C LEU A 16 -33.00 -52.03 1.72
N LEU A 17 -31.83 -52.19 1.09
CA LEU A 17 -30.61 -52.98 1.44
C LEU A 17 -30.23 -54.31 0.74
N ALA A 18 -28.95 -54.29 0.30
CA ALA A 18 -27.93 -55.35 0.19
C ALA A 18 -28.03 -56.34 -1.00
N ALA A 19 -26.96 -56.76 -1.68
CA ALA A 19 -25.53 -56.42 -1.68
C ALA A 19 -24.90 -57.08 -2.93
N VAL A 20 -23.95 -56.44 -3.61
CA VAL A 20 -23.03 -57.12 -4.54
C VAL A 20 -21.61 -56.70 -4.16
N VAL A 21 -20.85 -57.70 -3.72
CA VAL A 21 -19.41 -57.65 -3.44
C VAL A 21 -18.67 -57.75 -4.77
N VAL A 22 -17.85 -56.75 -5.08
CA VAL A 22 -16.75 -56.89 -6.04
C VAL A 22 -15.46 -56.71 -5.26
N LEU A 23 -14.62 -57.76 -5.30
CA LEU A 23 -13.24 -57.72 -4.84
C LEU A 23 -12.48 -56.61 -5.59
N ALA A 24 -12.19 -55.52 -4.89
CA ALA A 24 -11.02 -54.72 -5.18
C ALA A 24 -9.92 -55.24 -4.24
N VAL A 25 -8.93 -55.95 -4.81
CA VAL A 25 -7.62 -56.11 -4.17
C VAL A 25 -7.03 -54.71 -4.13
N GLY A 26 -7.33 -53.97 -3.06
CA GLY A 26 -6.68 -52.73 -2.76
C GLY A 26 -5.23 -53.05 -2.49
N THR A 27 -4.34 -52.63 -3.39
CA THR A 27 -2.98 -52.28 -2.97
C THR A 27 -3.16 -51.35 -1.78
N ALA A 28 -2.85 -51.83 -0.58
CA ALA A 28 -2.72 -50.99 0.59
C ALA A 28 -1.58 -50.01 0.27
N GLY A 29 -1.93 -48.88 -0.35
CA GLY A 29 -1.04 -47.74 -0.42
C GLY A 29 -0.70 -47.43 1.03
N LEU A 30 0.59 -47.53 1.37
CA LEU A 30 1.13 -47.06 2.65
C LEU A 30 0.48 -45.71 2.93
N ALA A 31 -0.34 -45.64 3.97
CA ALA A 31 -1.22 -44.51 4.17
C ALA A 31 -0.36 -43.30 4.55
N GLN A 32 -0.18 -42.36 3.62
CA GLN A 32 0.81 -41.29 3.69
C GLN A 32 0.39 -40.18 4.66
N VAL A 33 1.35 -39.48 5.27
CA VAL A 33 1.09 -38.28 6.07
C VAL A 33 0.65 -37.15 5.14
N GLU A 34 -0.50 -36.55 5.40
CA GLU A 34 -1.03 -35.45 4.58
C GLU A 34 -0.73 -34.09 5.23
N ILE A 35 0.01 -33.26 4.50
CA ILE A 35 0.39 -31.89 4.87
C ILE A 35 -0.54 -30.92 4.14
N VAL A 36 -1.14 -29.98 4.86
CA VAL A 36 -1.84 -28.84 4.26
C VAL A 36 -1.09 -27.55 4.59
N ALA A 37 -0.76 -26.78 3.56
CA ALA A 37 0.13 -25.63 3.67
C ALA A 37 -0.31 -24.46 2.81
N LEU A 38 0.31 -23.30 3.04
CA LEU A 38 0.11 -22.13 2.18
C LEU A 38 0.78 -22.35 0.82
N ASP A 39 0.14 -21.90 -0.25
CA ASP A 39 0.68 -22.03 -1.62
C ASP A 39 2.01 -21.30 -1.81
N VAL A 40 2.18 -20.19 -1.10
CA VAL A 40 3.43 -19.42 -1.05
C VAL A 40 4.59 -20.19 -0.40
N ASP A 41 4.31 -21.11 0.52
CA ASP A 41 5.33 -21.92 1.23
C ASP A 41 5.62 -23.28 0.57
N ARG A 42 5.05 -23.51 -0.61
CA ARG A 42 5.21 -24.74 -1.39
C ARG A 42 6.67 -25.18 -1.57
N PRO A 43 7.63 -24.32 -1.94
CA PRO A 43 9.02 -24.75 -2.13
C PRO A 43 9.65 -25.34 -0.86
N HIS A 44 9.31 -24.77 0.31
CA HIS A 44 9.83 -25.21 1.59
C HIS A 44 9.25 -26.56 2.00
N TRP A 45 7.92 -26.70 1.92
CA TRP A 45 7.25 -27.95 2.24
C TRP A 45 7.61 -29.10 1.29
N GLU A 46 7.84 -28.82 -0.01
CA GLU A 46 8.34 -29.83 -0.94
C GLU A 46 9.77 -30.28 -0.60
N THR A 47 10.62 -29.36 -0.10
CA THR A 47 11.97 -29.69 0.37
C THR A 47 11.93 -30.60 1.60
N VAL A 48 11.10 -30.25 2.59
CA VAL A 48 10.88 -31.07 3.80
C VAL A 48 10.37 -32.46 3.42
N ARG A 49 9.40 -32.53 2.50
CA ARG A 49 8.82 -33.78 2.02
C ARG A 49 9.84 -34.64 1.27
N ALA A 50 10.66 -34.03 0.43
CA ALA A 50 11.73 -34.72 -0.28
C ALA A 50 12.76 -35.30 0.70
N ALA A 51 13.16 -34.54 1.73
CA ALA A 51 14.09 -35.00 2.76
C ALA A 51 13.51 -36.15 3.60
N ALA A 52 12.25 -36.03 4.03
CA ALA A 52 11.55 -37.08 4.77
C ALA A 52 11.39 -38.37 3.93
N ALA A 53 11.14 -38.24 2.63
CA ALA A 53 11.02 -39.38 1.72
C ALA A 53 12.32 -40.19 1.60
N GLN A 54 13.49 -39.53 1.65
CA GLN A 54 14.79 -40.23 1.67
C GLN A 54 14.97 -41.11 2.92
N ALA A 55 14.28 -40.79 4.02
CA ALA A 55 14.27 -41.56 5.25
C ALA A 55 13.10 -42.57 5.35
N GLY A 56 12.39 -42.81 4.25
CA GLY A 56 11.29 -43.76 4.18
C GLY A 56 9.95 -43.25 4.75
N LEU A 57 9.81 -41.95 5.02
CA LEU A 57 8.56 -41.33 5.44
C LEU A 57 7.79 -40.84 4.21
N SER A 58 6.64 -41.44 3.93
CA SER A 58 5.82 -41.06 2.78
C SER A 58 4.81 -39.99 3.17
N GLY A 59 4.85 -38.83 2.47
CA GLY A 59 3.88 -37.76 2.66
C GLY A 59 3.38 -37.12 1.36
N THR A 60 2.16 -36.59 1.39
CA THR A 60 1.57 -35.74 0.35
C THR A 60 1.36 -34.32 0.87
N ALA A 61 1.53 -33.31 0.03
CA ALA A 61 1.22 -31.93 0.39
C ALA A 61 0.10 -31.36 -0.48
N LYS A 62 -0.83 -30.62 0.13
CA LYS A 62 -1.86 -29.82 -0.54
C LYS A 62 -1.68 -28.37 -0.16
N PHE A 63 -1.78 -27.51 -1.16
CA PHE A 63 -1.44 -26.10 -1.05
C PHE A 63 -2.66 -25.25 -1.32
N TYR A 64 -2.87 -24.25 -0.48
CA TYR A 64 -4.06 -23.42 -0.46
C TYR A 64 -3.66 -21.95 -0.32
N ASN A 65 -4.50 -21.03 -0.83
CA ASN A 65 -4.42 -19.65 -0.37
C ASN A 65 -4.83 -19.55 1.11
N GLU A 66 -4.53 -18.42 1.74
CA GLU A 66 -4.74 -18.22 3.17
C GLU A 66 -6.18 -18.52 3.63
N ALA A 67 -7.18 -17.95 2.95
CA ALA A 67 -8.59 -18.15 3.28
C ALA A 67 -9.04 -19.62 3.14
N ALA A 68 -8.55 -20.32 2.11
CA ALA A 68 -8.85 -21.72 1.91
C ALA A 68 -8.16 -22.61 2.95
N LEU A 69 -6.90 -22.31 3.32
CA LEU A 69 -6.19 -23.03 4.38
C LEU A 69 -6.86 -22.83 5.74
N TYR A 70 -7.23 -21.59 6.08
CA TYR A 70 -7.99 -21.29 7.29
C TYR A 70 -9.30 -22.08 7.34
N ASN A 71 -10.03 -22.17 6.22
CA ASN A 71 -11.26 -22.98 6.13
C ASN A 71 -10.99 -24.49 6.38
N GLN A 72 -9.88 -25.03 5.88
CA GLN A 72 -9.46 -26.41 6.17
C GLN A 72 -9.21 -26.61 7.68
N VAL A 73 -8.42 -25.72 8.28
CA VAL A 73 -7.92 -25.85 9.67
C VAL A 73 -8.98 -25.46 10.71
N TYR A 74 -9.81 -24.46 10.46
CA TYR A 74 -10.83 -23.99 11.40
C TYR A 74 -12.17 -24.72 11.21
N PHE A 75 -12.76 -24.63 10.02
CA PHE A 75 -14.14 -25.04 9.79
C PHE A 75 -14.26 -26.54 9.46
N GLN A 76 -13.42 -27.08 8.58
CA GLN A 76 -13.53 -28.49 8.20
C GLN A 76 -13.01 -29.42 9.30
N ALA A 77 -11.90 -29.06 9.95
CA ALA A 77 -11.46 -29.72 11.19
C ALA A 77 -12.47 -29.48 12.34
N GLY A 78 -13.15 -28.33 12.28
CA GLY A 78 -14.39 -27.95 12.97
C GLY A 78 -15.34 -29.09 13.26
N ILE A 79 -15.82 -29.62 12.15
CA ILE A 79 -16.95 -30.53 12.04
C ILE A 79 -16.53 -31.97 11.70
N GLY A 80 -15.22 -32.26 11.76
CA GLY A 80 -14.66 -33.60 11.52
C GLY A 80 -14.58 -34.02 10.05
N LEU A 81 -14.60 -33.07 9.12
CA LEU A 81 -14.46 -33.32 7.69
C LEU A 81 -13.01 -33.20 7.19
N ALA A 82 -12.13 -32.56 7.96
CA ALA A 82 -10.72 -32.46 7.60
C ALA A 82 -10.05 -33.84 7.55
N ARG A 83 -9.25 -34.04 6.50
CA ARG A 83 -8.34 -35.17 6.33
C ARG A 83 -6.97 -34.54 6.09
N PHE A 84 -6.22 -34.33 7.15
CA PHE A 84 -4.81 -33.97 7.13
C PHE A 84 -4.17 -34.39 8.45
N ASP A 85 -2.85 -34.50 8.46
CA ASP A 85 -2.05 -34.90 9.61
C ASP A 85 -1.21 -33.72 10.13
N ILE A 86 -0.62 -32.93 9.23
CA ILE A 86 0.12 -31.70 9.54
C ILE A 86 -0.58 -30.54 8.86
N ALA A 87 -0.76 -29.43 9.57
CA ALA A 87 -1.14 -28.17 8.95
C ALA A 87 -0.18 -27.05 9.30
N GLU A 88 0.12 -26.24 8.31
CA GLU A 88 0.57 -24.88 8.51
C GLU A 88 -0.60 -23.99 8.97
N PHE A 89 -0.33 -23.11 9.93
CA PHE A 89 -1.30 -22.14 10.41
C PHE A 89 -0.60 -20.90 10.97
N LEU A 90 -1.27 -19.75 10.89
CA LEU A 90 -0.72 -18.49 11.36
C LEU A 90 -0.96 -18.28 12.86
N VAL A 91 -0.02 -17.61 13.54
CA VAL A 91 -0.09 -17.23 14.96
C VAL A 91 -1.35 -16.42 15.24
N GLY A 92 -1.76 -15.55 14.31
CA GLY A 92 -3.02 -14.80 14.40
C GLY A 92 -4.28 -15.70 14.50
N TRP A 93 -4.20 -16.95 14.03
CA TRP A 93 -5.32 -17.90 14.09
C TRP A 93 -5.37 -18.66 15.41
N VAL A 94 -4.28 -18.68 16.19
CA VAL A 94 -4.10 -19.51 17.39
C VAL A 94 -5.29 -19.45 18.35
N PRO A 95 -5.88 -18.29 18.69
CA PRO A 95 -7.06 -18.23 19.56
C PRO A 95 -8.26 -19.04 19.05
N SER A 96 -8.38 -19.21 17.72
CA SER A 96 -9.48 -19.88 17.04
C SER A 96 -9.18 -21.34 16.69
N VAL A 97 -7.91 -21.69 16.43
CA VAL A 97 -7.53 -23.02 15.90
C VAL A 97 -6.74 -23.89 16.87
N ALA A 98 -6.22 -23.36 17.99
CA ALA A 98 -5.37 -24.13 18.91
C ALA A 98 -6.01 -25.46 19.35
N GLY A 99 -7.33 -25.45 19.62
CA GLY A 99 -8.08 -26.67 20.01
C GLY A 99 -8.21 -27.74 18.92
N ARG A 100 -7.67 -27.50 17.71
CA ARG A 100 -7.61 -28.47 16.61
C ARG A 100 -6.31 -29.25 16.59
N PHE A 101 -5.26 -28.73 17.21
CA PHE A 101 -3.93 -29.32 17.20
C PHE A 101 -3.69 -30.21 18.42
N LEU A 102 -2.84 -31.22 18.24
CA LEU A 102 -2.38 -32.11 19.29
C LEU A 102 -1.46 -31.35 20.24
N ASP A 103 -1.54 -31.65 21.54
CA ASP A 103 -0.52 -31.21 22.50
C ASP A 103 0.79 -31.95 22.24
N LEU A 104 1.78 -31.24 21.72
CA LEU A 104 3.10 -31.74 21.38
C LEU A 104 4.06 -31.76 22.57
N SER A 105 3.64 -31.36 23.78
CA SER A 105 4.49 -31.39 24.97
C SER A 105 5.16 -32.75 25.22
N PRO A 106 4.53 -33.91 24.97
CA PRO A 106 5.20 -35.21 25.07
C PRO A 106 6.37 -35.41 24.09
N TYR A 107 6.35 -34.71 22.95
CA TYR A 107 7.35 -34.78 21.88
C TYR A 107 8.35 -33.62 21.92
N ALA A 108 8.19 -32.67 22.86
CA ALA A 108 8.99 -31.46 22.93
C ALA A 108 10.51 -31.74 22.97
N ARG A 109 10.93 -32.79 23.68
CA ARG A 109 12.36 -33.17 23.72
C ARG A 109 12.90 -33.63 22.36
N GLU A 110 12.11 -34.40 21.62
CA GLU A 110 12.50 -34.91 20.30
C GLU A 110 12.57 -33.77 19.28
N LEU A 111 11.53 -32.93 19.25
CA LEU A 111 11.45 -31.77 18.35
C LEU A 111 12.53 -30.73 18.66
N ALA A 112 12.80 -30.45 19.94
CA ALA A 112 13.88 -29.56 20.34
C ALA A 112 15.26 -30.15 20.04
N ALA A 113 15.45 -31.47 20.15
CA ALA A 113 16.70 -32.13 19.78
C ALA A 113 16.96 -32.07 18.26
N ALA A 114 15.91 -31.96 17.44
CA ALA A 114 16.00 -31.65 16.02
C ALA A 114 16.28 -30.16 15.74
N GLY A 115 16.46 -29.35 16.78
CA GLY A 115 16.74 -27.92 16.67
C GLY A 115 15.51 -27.07 16.36
N LEU A 116 14.29 -27.60 16.55
CA LEU A 116 13.07 -26.87 16.26
C LEU A 116 12.64 -25.99 17.43
N GLU A 117 12.16 -24.78 17.10
CA GLU A 117 11.52 -23.91 18.07
C GLU A 117 10.07 -24.34 18.29
N LEU A 118 9.67 -24.43 19.56
CA LEU A 118 8.35 -24.91 19.97
C LEU A 118 7.44 -23.73 20.35
N TYR A 119 6.25 -23.68 19.78
CA TYR A 119 5.26 -22.66 20.12
C TYR A 119 4.27 -23.19 21.16
N SER A 120 4.22 -22.52 22.31
CA SER A 120 3.32 -22.87 23.42
C SER A 120 2.13 -21.92 23.50
N TYR A 121 0.93 -22.47 23.67
CA TYR A 121 -0.29 -21.71 23.91
C TYR A 121 -1.04 -22.30 25.10
N ARG A 122 -1.34 -21.46 26.10
CA ARG A 122 -2.03 -21.85 27.35
C ARG A 122 -1.40 -23.06 28.07
N GLY A 123 -0.07 -23.18 28.01
CA GLY A 123 0.69 -24.21 28.72
C GLY A 123 0.91 -25.53 27.96
N SER A 124 0.38 -25.65 26.74
CA SER A 124 0.63 -26.80 25.83
C SER A 124 1.43 -26.36 24.61
N VAL A 125 2.35 -27.20 24.13
CA VAL A 125 3.02 -26.98 22.84
C VAL A 125 2.03 -27.34 21.73
N ILE A 126 1.65 -26.38 20.89
CA ILE A 126 0.62 -26.59 19.85
C ILE A 126 1.20 -26.71 18.43
N GLY A 127 2.49 -26.43 18.27
CA GLY A 127 3.17 -26.50 16.98
C GLY A 127 4.65 -26.16 17.11
N VAL A 128 5.35 -26.28 15.98
CA VAL A 128 6.73 -25.82 15.80
C VAL A 128 6.72 -24.57 14.93
N VAL A 129 7.61 -23.63 15.20
CA VAL A 129 7.74 -22.39 14.41
C VAL A 129 8.33 -22.75 13.03
N LEU A 130 7.72 -22.23 11.97
CA LEU A 130 8.24 -22.42 10.62
C LEU A 130 9.36 -21.40 10.35
N PRO A 131 10.59 -21.85 10.04
CA PRO A 131 11.75 -20.96 10.00
C PRO A 131 11.80 -20.04 8.77
N TRP A 132 10.91 -20.24 7.80
CA TRP A 132 10.85 -19.48 6.55
C TRP A 132 9.73 -18.43 6.52
N ARG A 133 8.89 -18.36 7.56
CA ARG A 133 7.73 -17.46 7.61
C ARG A 133 7.43 -17.02 9.03
N GLU A 134 7.60 -15.73 9.30
CA GLU A 134 7.25 -15.16 10.61
C GLU A 134 5.76 -15.36 10.90
N GLY A 135 5.46 -15.72 12.15
CA GLY A 135 4.08 -15.93 12.57
C GLY A 135 3.44 -17.15 11.93
N ALA A 136 4.18 -18.07 11.32
CA ALA A 136 3.66 -19.34 10.84
C ALA A 136 4.16 -20.52 11.67
N LEU A 137 3.26 -21.46 11.91
CA LEU A 137 3.45 -22.63 12.75
C LEU A 137 3.08 -23.88 11.96
N ALA A 138 3.77 -24.99 12.21
CA ALA A 138 3.35 -26.31 11.80
C ALA A 138 2.86 -27.11 13.00
N GLY A 139 1.64 -27.63 12.91
CA GLY A 139 1.00 -28.37 14.00
C GLY A 139 0.45 -29.70 13.52
N ILE A 140 0.42 -30.67 14.43
CA ILE A 140 -0.14 -31.99 14.15
C ILE A 140 -1.62 -31.97 14.51
N PHE A 141 -2.48 -32.40 13.59
CA PHE A 141 -3.91 -32.43 13.83
C PHE A 141 -4.24 -33.37 14.99
N SER A 142 -5.05 -32.92 15.95
CA SER A 142 -5.40 -33.66 17.17
C SER A 142 -6.05 -35.03 16.91
N ARG A 143 -6.66 -35.22 15.74
CA ARG A 143 -7.28 -36.49 15.33
C ARG A 143 -6.45 -37.29 14.33
N SER A 144 -5.21 -36.90 14.08
CA SER A 144 -4.31 -37.67 13.21
C SER A 144 -4.10 -39.07 13.77
N ALA A 145 -4.24 -40.10 12.93
CA ALA A 145 -3.87 -41.47 13.26
C ALA A 145 -2.35 -41.74 13.09
N ARG A 146 -1.59 -40.74 12.62
CA ARG A 146 -0.19 -40.85 12.19
C ARG A 146 0.73 -39.92 12.98
N VAL A 147 0.42 -39.67 14.25
CA VAL A 147 1.15 -38.72 15.10
C VAL A 147 2.65 -38.97 15.07
N GLN A 148 3.09 -40.22 15.20
CA GLN A 148 4.52 -40.57 15.23
C GLN A 148 5.24 -40.21 13.92
N ASP A 149 4.63 -40.54 12.78
CA ASP A 149 5.20 -40.21 11.47
C ASP A 149 5.14 -38.70 11.19
N ALA A 150 4.10 -38.02 11.68
CA ALA A 150 3.98 -36.57 11.58
C ALA A 150 5.03 -35.84 12.43
N VAL A 151 5.30 -36.29 13.66
CA VAL A 151 6.40 -35.77 14.50
C VAL A 151 7.74 -35.96 13.80
N ARG A 152 7.99 -37.15 13.24
CA ARG A 152 9.21 -37.44 12.48
C ARG A 152 9.34 -36.61 11.21
N ILE A 153 8.23 -36.25 10.55
CA ILE A 153 8.28 -35.34 9.40
C ILE A 153 8.64 -33.92 9.85
N LEU A 154 8.12 -33.44 10.98
CA LEU A 154 8.49 -32.14 11.52
C LEU A 154 9.99 -32.03 11.82
N THR A 155 10.68 -33.12 12.20
CA THR A 155 12.16 -33.09 12.41
C THR A 155 12.98 -32.83 11.15
N TYR A 156 12.37 -32.85 9.95
CA TYR A 156 13.02 -32.44 8.70
C TYR A 156 12.78 -30.98 8.34
N LEU A 157 12.02 -30.24 9.15
CA LEU A 157 12.09 -28.80 9.11
C LEU A 157 13.55 -28.37 9.36
N PRO A 158 14.03 -27.30 8.71
CA PRO A 158 15.33 -26.75 9.03
C PRO A 158 15.39 -26.51 10.53
N ALA A 159 16.45 -27.00 11.18
CA ALA A 159 16.73 -26.62 12.56
C ALA A 159 16.65 -25.10 12.61
N GLY A 160 15.83 -24.59 13.53
CA GLY A 160 15.81 -23.19 13.85
C GLY A 160 17.23 -22.82 14.23
N GLY A 161 17.92 -22.17 13.29
CA GLY A 161 18.92 -21.20 13.68
C GLY A 161 18.26 -20.34 14.74
N ALA A 162 19.06 -19.86 15.68
CA ALA A 162 18.71 -18.58 16.25
C ALA A 162 18.16 -17.76 15.07
N VAL A 163 16.90 -17.32 15.16
CA VAL A 163 16.64 -15.97 14.72
C VAL A 163 17.70 -15.22 15.51
N ALA A 164 18.85 -14.95 14.86
CA ALA A 164 19.61 -13.76 15.16
C ALA A 164 18.49 -12.75 15.30
N PRO A 165 18.24 -12.25 16.54
CA PRO A 165 17.04 -11.48 16.84
C PRO A 165 16.86 -10.63 15.63
N GLU A 166 15.72 -10.78 14.91
CA GLU A 166 15.48 -10.09 13.63
C GLU A 166 16.25 -8.82 13.78
N ALA A 167 17.30 -8.63 12.97
CA ALA A 167 18.08 -7.43 13.12
C ALA A 167 17.08 -6.34 12.74
N LYS A 168 16.32 -5.91 13.74
CA LYS A 168 15.57 -4.71 13.77
C LYS A 168 16.72 -3.76 13.66
N ALA A 169 16.96 -3.29 12.45
CA ALA A 169 17.75 -2.10 12.25
C ALA A 169 17.20 -1.16 13.32
N ARG A 170 18.00 -0.95 14.38
CA ARG A 170 17.58 -0.08 15.47
C ARG A 170 17.49 1.25 14.79
N GLY A 171 16.26 1.72 14.54
CA GLY A 171 16.02 2.85 13.67
C GLY A 171 17.01 3.95 14.00
N ILE A 172 17.85 4.31 13.02
CA ILE A 172 19.02 5.13 13.31
C ILE A 172 18.52 6.54 13.63
N PRO A 173 18.77 7.06 14.84
CA PRO A 173 18.25 8.36 15.21
C PRO A 173 18.83 9.46 14.30
N LEU A 174 17.96 10.33 13.79
CA LEU A 174 18.35 11.51 13.04
C LEU A 174 18.08 12.77 13.88
N THR A 175 19.12 13.55 14.17
CA THR A 175 18.99 14.81 14.91
C THR A 175 18.94 16.02 13.97
N ILE A 176 17.88 16.82 14.06
CA ILE A 176 17.68 18.08 13.34
C ILE A 176 17.46 19.18 14.38
N GLY A 177 18.52 19.95 14.67
CA GLY A 177 18.47 20.97 15.71
C GLY A 177 18.11 20.38 17.09
N PRO A 178 17.07 20.87 17.78
CA PRO A 178 16.64 20.33 19.08
C PRO A 178 15.80 19.04 18.98
N VAL A 179 15.46 18.57 17.77
CA VAL A 179 14.59 17.41 17.56
C VAL A 179 15.43 16.20 17.17
N THR A 180 15.16 15.05 17.78
CA THR A 180 15.70 13.75 17.35
C THR A 180 14.56 12.86 16.88
N ILE A 181 14.62 12.44 15.62
CA ILE A 181 13.67 11.52 15.00
C ILE A 181 14.16 10.10 15.22
N THR A 182 13.28 9.26 15.75
CA THR A 182 13.47 7.80 15.89
C THR A 182 12.21 7.10 15.42
N LYS A 183 12.31 5.80 15.11
CA LYS A 183 11.14 4.96 14.86
C LYS A 183 10.14 5.11 16.01
N THR A 184 8.91 5.47 15.68
CA THR A 184 7.84 5.76 16.64
C THR A 184 6.91 4.56 16.70
N GLU A 185 6.66 4.00 17.88
CA GLU A 185 5.71 2.89 17.99
C GLU A 185 4.31 3.32 17.54
N LYS A 186 3.65 2.44 16.79
CA LYS A 186 2.29 2.64 16.31
C LYS A 186 1.32 2.78 17.49
N SER A 187 0.61 3.90 17.59
CA SER A 187 -0.39 4.09 18.65
C SER A 187 -1.82 3.94 18.15
N ASN A 188 -2.11 4.41 16.93
CA ASN A 188 -3.42 4.32 16.30
C ASN A 188 -3.33 3.70 14.90
N PRO A 189 -3.86 2.48 14.67
CA PRO A 189 -3.84 1.80 13.37
C PRO A 189 -4.81 2.43 12.35
N HIS A 190 -5.24 3.66 12.55
CA HIS A 190 -6.13 4.38 11.64
C HIS A 190 -5.55 5.74 11.23
N VAL A 191 -4.33 6.01 11.66
CA VAL A 191 -3.58 7.24 11.40
C VAL A 191 -2.30 6.84 10.71
N ASP A 192 -1.83 7.61 9.74
CA ASP A 192 -0.54 7.41 9.09
C ASP A 192 0.64 7.53 10.09
N GLY A 193 1.59 6.61 10.04
CA GLY A 193 2.74 6.58 10.95
C GLY A 193 3.61 7.84 10.89
N ALA A 194 3.69 8.52 9.74
CA ALA A 194 4.44 9.78 9.60
C ALA A 194 3.86 10.89 10.50
N LEU A 195 2.53 10.91 10.69
CA LEU A 195 1.85 11.88 11.55
C LEU A 195 2.17 11.63 13.03
N GLU A 196 2.23 10.37 13.45
CA GLU A 196 2.62 10.00 14.82
C GLU A 196 4.09 10.37 15.10
N THR A 197 4.99 10.07 14.15
CA THR A 197 6.40 10.48 14.22
C THR A 197 6.55 12.00 14.33
N PHE A 198 5.77 12.76 13.56
CA PHE A 198 5.80 14.22 13.62
C PHE A 198 5.25 14.79 14.93
N VAL A 199 4.19 14.21 15.48
CA VAL A 199 3.69 14.60 16.82
C VAL A 199 4.74 14.28 17.89
N ALA A 200 5.40 13.13 17.83
CA ALA A 200 6.48 12.77 18.74
C ALA A 200 7.67 13.76 18.66
N ALA A 201 8.03 14.18 17.45
CA ALA A 201 9.04 15.20 17.20
C ALA A 201 8.63 16.58 17.77
N ALA A 202 7.39 17.00 17.52
CA ALA A 202 6.86 18.28 18.01
C ALA A 202 6.79 18.35 19.53
N ARG A 203 6.54 17.22 20.22
CA ARG A 203 6.57 17.14 21.68
C ARG A 203 7.93 17.46 22.30
N GLN A 204 9.04 17.24 21.59
CA GLN A 204 10.39 17.50 22.11
C GLN A 204 10.71 18.98 22.27
N VAL A 205 9.99 19.84 21.54
CA VAL A 205 10.23 21.30 21.52
C VAL A 205 9.15 22.11 22.25
N VAL A 206 8.18 21.44 22.89
CA VAL A 206 7.16 22.08 23.75
C VAL A 206 7.46 21.82 25.22
N SER A 207 7.46 22.87 26.03
CA SER A 207 7.84 22.80 27.45
C SER A 207 6.75 22.23 28.36
N THR A 208 5.48 22.30 27.95
CA THR A 208 4.31 21.93 28.77
C THR A 208 3.70 20.57 28.39
N GLY A 209 4.30 19.85 27.43
CA GLY A 209 3.76 18.59 26.91
C GLY A 209 2.51 18.74 26.04
N VAL A 210 2.03 19.96 25.81
CA VAL A 210 0.91 20.26 24.91
C VAL A 210 1.46 20.92 23.65
N LEU A 211 1.04 20.45 22.48
CA LEU A 211 1.39 21.11 21.21
C LEU A 211 0.90 22.56 21.22
N THR A 212 1.81 23.49 20.94
CA THR A 212 1.50 24.92 20.79
C THR A 212 1.49 25.32 19.32
N ALA A 213 0.93 26.50 19.03
CA ALA A 213 1.00 27.05 17.68
C ALA A 213 2.47 27.20 17.25
N LEU A 214 2.76 26.88 15.98
CA LEU A 214 4.13 26.94 15.43
C LEU A 214 4.78 28.31 15.66
N SER A 215 4.01 29.39 15.49
CA SER A 215 4.46 30.77 15.68
C SER A 215 4.92 31.12 17.11
N HIS A 216 4.52 30.34 18.12
CA HIS A 216 4.90 30.55 19.51
C HIS A 216 6.18 29.80 19.91
N LEU A 217 6.71 28.93 19.03
CA LEU A 217 7.94 28.19 19.30
C LEU A 217 9.18 29.06 19.04
N PRO A 218 10.34 28.77 19.68
CA PRO A 218 11.60 29.40 19.31
C PRO A 218 11.95 29.19 17.83
N ALA A 219 12.62 30.15 17.19
CA ALA A 219 12.94 30.09 15.75
C ALA A 219 13.67 28.80 15.34
N GLN A 220 14.59 28.31 16.19
CA GLN A 220 15.32 27.06 15.95
C GLN A 220 14.38 25.83 15.97
N ALA A 221 13.35 25.83 16.81
CA ALA A 221 12.35 24.77 16.87
C ALA A 221 11.39 24.85 15.67
N GLN A 222 10.99 26.06 15.25
CA GLN A 222 10.19 26.24 14.03
C GLN A 222 10.90 25.71 12.79
N ASP A 223 12.18 26.05 12.64
CA ASP A 223 13.03 25.60 11.53
C ASP A 223 13.23 24.07 11.57
N ALA A 224 13.46 23.49 12.76
CA ALA A 224 13.56 22.04 12.91
C ALA A 224 12.26 21.32 12.55
N LEU A 225 11.10 21.77 13.05
CA LEU A 225 9.81 21.16 12.72
C LEU A 225 9.43 21.32 11.26
N THR A 226 9.77 22.45 10.64
CA THR A 226 9.53 22.65 9.19
C THR A 226 10.37 21.68 8.37
N ARG A 227 11.64 21.46 8.74
CA ARG A 227 12.50 20.46 8.08
C ARG A 227 11.99 19.04 8.27
N VAL A 228 11.60 18.67 9.49
CA VAL A 228 11.03 17.34 9.79
C VAL A 228 9.74 17.13 9.00
N ALA A 229 8.83 18.11 8.99
CA ALA A 229 7.60 18.02 8.20
C ALA A 229 7.90 17.84 6.71
N GLY A 230 8.84 18.61 6.15
CA GLY A 230 9.24 18.49 4.76
C GLY A 230 9.78 17.11 4.40
N MET A 231 10.67 16.56 5.25
CA MET A 231 11.24 15.22 5.12
C MET A 231 10.16 14.13 5.15
N LEU A 232 9.22 14.22 6.10
CA LEU A 232 8.09 13.29 6.22
C LEU A 232 6.97 13.55 5.19
N GLY A 233 7.13 14.54 4.31
CA GLY A 233 6.14 14.92 3.33
C GLY A 233 4.86 15.56 3.87
N ILE A 234 4.88 16.01 5.13
CA ILE A 234 3.74 16.63 5.81
C ILE A 234 3.54 18.06 5.29
N PRO A 235 2.38 18.39 4.70
CA PRO A 235 2.09 19.75 4.26
C PRO A 235 1.79 20.65 5.46
N LEU A 236 2.85 21.21 6.04
CA LEU A 236 2.79 22.20 7.12
C LEU A 236 2.88 23.61 6.54
N SER A 237 1.84 24.41 6.73
CA SER A 237 1.83 25.83 6.37
C SER A 237 2.68 26.64 7.36
N PRO A 238 3.79 27.26 6.94
CA PRO A 238 4.64 28.03 7.86
C PRO A 238 3.93 29.26 8.44
N GLY A 239 3.01 29.85 7.67
CA GLY A 239 2.30 31.07 8.06
C GLY A 239 1.15 30.83 9.04
N THR A 240 0.38 29.75 8.85
CA THR A 240 -0.78 29.43 9.71
C THR A 240 -0.47 28.36 10.76
N GLY A 241 0.60 27.59 10.58
CA GLY A 241 0.92 26.46 11.45
C GLY A 241 -0.10 25.32 11.32
N GLU A 242 -0.78 25.22 10.18
CA GLU A 242 -1.78 24.18 9.90
C GLU A 242 -1.16 23.04 9.09
N VAL A 243 -1.63 21.83 9.37
CA VAL A 243 -1.27 20.60 8.66
C VAL A 243 -2.44 20.17 7.78
N THR A 244 -2.19 20.01 6.49
CA THR A 244 -3.20 19.49 5.56
C THR A 244 -3.18 17.96 5.53
N LEU A 245 -4.35 17.34 5.70
CA LEU A 245 -4.54 15.89 5.79
C LEU A 245 -5.65 15.44 4.83
N VAL A 246 -5.66 14.16 4.49
CA VAL A 246 -6.76 13.51 3.78
C VAL A 246 -7.36 12.41 4.66
N ILE A 247 -8.69 12.43 4.75
CA ILE A 247 -9.48 11.45 5.48
C ILE A 247 -10.20 10.55 4.48
N GLU A 248 -10.00 9.25 4.60
CA GLU A 248 -10.73 8.22 3.88
C GLU A 248 -11.80 7.63 4.80
N SER A 249 -13.07 7.83 4.46
CA SER A 249 -14.17 7.27 5.25
C SER A 249 -14.66 5.96 4.63
N LYS A 250 -14.37 4.84 5.28
CA LYS A 250 -14.82 3.48 4.93
C LYS A 250 -15.94 3.02 5.87
N GLY A 251 -16.93 3.89 6.09
CA GLY A 251 -18.11 3.62 6.93
C GLY A 251 -18.01 4.11 8.38
N GLY A 252 -16.87 4.70 8.80
CA GLY A 252 -16.73 5.37 10.09
C GLY A 252 -17.04 6.87 10.04
N VAL A 253 -17.09 7.52 11.21
CA VAL A 253 -17.34 8.97 11.34
C VAL A 253 -16.04 9.69 11.69
N ALA A 254 -15.61 10.59 10.82
CA ALA A 254 -14.37 11.36 11.00
C ALA A 254 -14.50 12.43 12.11
N PRO A 255 -13.45 12.65 12.94
CA PRO A 255 -13.48 13.62 14.05
C PRO A 255 -13.26 15.06 13.55
N LEU A 256 -14.24 15.59 12.83
CA LEU A 256 -14.09 16.84 12.07
C LEU A 256 -14.27 18.13 12.87
N GLY A 257 -14.59 18.06 14.17
CA GLY A 257 -14.93 19.24 14.99
C GLY A 257 -13.80 20.28 15.12
N VAL A 258 -12.57 19.90 14.77
CA VAL A 258 -11.34 20.71 14.87
C VAL A 258 -10.82 21.17 13.49
N ALA A 259 -11.35 20.62 12.40
CA ALA A 259 -10.89 20.94 11.05
C ALA A 259 -11.33 22.36 10.65
N VAL A 260 -10.36 23.18 10.20
CA VAL A 260 -10.59 24.59 9.84
C VAL A 260 -11.12 24.71 8.40
N GLU A 261 -10.65 23.86 7.51
CA GLU A 261 -11.12 23.76 6.14
C GLU A 261 -11.52 22.33 5.82
N ARG A 262 -12.56 22.15 5.00
CA ARG A 262 -13.05 20.83 4.60
C ARG A 262 -13.48 20.83 3.16
N VAL A 263 -12.85 19.98 2.36
CA VAL A 263 -13.23 19.73 0.97
C VAL A 263 -13.41 18.23 0.78
N SER A 264 -14.60 17.81 0.37
CA SER A 264 -14.87 16.40 0.05
C SER A 264 -14.79 16.19 -1.46
N SER A 265 -14.42 14.97 -1.85
CA SER A 265 -14.42 14.52 -3.24
C SER A 265 -15.41 13.37 -3.44
N PRO A 266 -15.87 13.11 -4.67
CA PRO A 266 -16.81 12.02 -4.92
C PRO A 266 -16.28 10.61 -4.66
N LEU A 267 -14.96 10.40 -4.62
CA LEU A 267 -14.37 9.11 -4.17
C LEU A 267 -14.41 8.92 -2.64
N GLY A 268 -15.04 9.83 -1.88
CA GLY A 268 -15.17 9.71 -0.43
C GLY A 268 -13.93 10.16 0.34
N LEU A 269 -13.01 10.86 -0.33
CA LEU A 269 -11.85 11.51 0.32
C LEU A 269 -12.28 12.88 0.84
N THR A 270 -11.82 13.23 2.03
CA THR A 270 -12.01 14.56 2.61
C THR A 270 -10.67 15.20 2.94
N LYS A 271 -10.29 16.27 2.23
CA LYS A 271 -9.16 17.12 2.58
C LYS A 271 -9.55 18.01 3.77
N VAL A 272 -8.69 18.06 4.78
CA VAL A 272 -8.87 18.91 5.97
C VAL A 272 -7.59 19.66 6.33
N SER A 273 -7.73 20.84 6.92
CA SER A 273 -6.63 21.59 7.54
C SER A 273 -6.79 21.56 9.06
N VAL A 274 -5.76 21.10 9.78
CA VAL A 274 -5.76 20.94 11.24
C VAL A 274 -4.63 21.79 11.85
N PRO A 275 -4.92 22.71 12.80
CA PRO A 275 -3.87 23.48 13.47
C PRO A 275 -2.89 22.56 14.21
N LEU A 276 -1.59 22.84 14.16
CA LEU A 276 -0.54 22.03 14.81
C LEU A 276 -0.85 21.78 16.30
N ALA A 277 -1.34 22.81 17.00
CA ALA A 277 -1.71 22.73 18.42
C ALA A 277 -2.84 21.72 18.72
N GLN A 278 -3.64 21.37 17.72
CA GLN A 278 -4.78 20.45 17.85
C GLN A 278 -4.56 19.15 17.06
N LEU A 279 -3.39 18.96 16.43
CA LEU A 279 -3.11 17.78 15.62
C LEU A 279 -3.20 16.50 16.45
N GLU A 280 -2.53 16.47 17.61
CA GLU A 280 -2.52 15.29 18.48
C GLU A 280 -3.92 14.92 19.00
N SER A 281 -4.69 15.92 19.45
CA SER A 281 -6.06 15.68 19.94
C SER A 281 -7.00 15.27 18.81
N PHE A 282 -6.78 15.74 17.58
CA PHE A 282 -7.50 15.29 16.40
C PHE A 282 -7.17 13.81 16.07
N LEU A 283 -5.88 13.44 16.03
CA LEU A 283 -5.43 12.08 15.70
C LEU A 283 -5.91 11.04 16.71
N SER A 284 -5.94 11.38 18.01
CA SER A 284 -6.45 10.48 19.06
C SER A 284 -7.95 10.17 18.98
N GLN A 285 -8.73 10.98 18.23
CA GLN A 285 -10.16 10.76 18.04
C GLN A 285 -10.47 9.92 16.79
N VAL A 286 -9.45 9.57 15.99
CA VAL A 286 -9.65 8.77 14.78
C VAL A 286 -9.94 7.32 15.18
N GLY A 287 -11.12 6.84 14.80
CA GLY A 287 -11.62 5.51 15.13
C GLY A 287 -11.84 4.61 13.91
N PRO A 288 -12.34 3.37 14.14
CA PRO A 288 -12.54 2.38 13.09
C PRO A 288 -13.40 2.88 11.93
N GLY A 289 -13.03 2.47 10.71
CA GLY A 289 -13.72 2.87 9.48
C GLY A 289 -13.39 4.28 8.98
N VAL A 290 -12.42 4.95 9.60
CA VAL A 290 -11.80 6.19 9.14
C VAL A 290 -10.31 5.96 9.05
N TYR A 291 -9.67 6.42 7.98
CA TYR A 291 -8.22 6.43 7.86
C TYR A 291 -7.75 7.85 7.59
N VAL A 292 -6.75 8.34 8.34
CA VAL A 292 -6.19 9.69 8.18
C VAL A 292 -4.75 9.56 7.69
N ARG A 293 -4.46 10.17 6.53
CA ARG A 293 -3.14 10.16 5.91
C ARG A 293 -2.75 11.49 5.30
N LEU A 294 -1.51 11.57 4.83
CA LEU A 294 -1.03 12.71 4.05
C LEU A 294 -1.70 12.74 2.66
N PRO A 295 -1.95 13.93 2.10
CA PRO A 295 -2.42 14.05 0.71
C PRO A 295 -1.37 13.52 -0.25
N TYR A 296 -1.82 12.98 -1.37
CA TYR A 296 -0.93 12.68 -2.48
C TYR A 296 -0.51 13.98 -3.17
N VAL A 297 0.78 14.04 -3.51
CA VAL A 297 1.37 15.22 -4.14
C VAL A 297 1.69 14.89 -5.60
N PRO A 298 1.10 15.62 -6.55
CA PRO A 298 1.50 15.55 -7.95
C PRO A 298 2.82 16.29 -8.21
N HIS A 299 3.53 15.86 -9.24
CA HIS A 299 4.79 16.46 -9.68
C HIS A 299 4.73 16.82 -11.15
N GLU A 300 5.23 18.00 -11.51
CA GLU A 300 5.42 18.40 -12.90
C GLU A 300 6.33 17.41 -13.66
N LEU A 301 6.01 17.16 -14.93
CA LEU A 301 6.86 16.36 -15.82
C LEU A 301 7.52 17.29 -16.83
N ALA A 302 8.86 17.29 -16.93
CA ALA A 302 9.58 18.16 -17.87
C ALA A 302 8.90 18.28 -19.26
N VAL A 303 8.74 19.53 -19.71
CA VAL A 303 8.13 19.91 -20.99
C VAL A 303 9.20 20.47 -21.92
N THR A 304 9.21 20.06 -23.19
CA THR A 304 10.06 20.64 -24.24
C THR A 304 9.19 20.99 -25.45
N SER A 305 9.26 22.24 -25.89
CA SER A 305 8.39 22.81 -26.91
C SER A 305 9.11 22.99 -28.24
N GLU A 306 9.02 21.98 -29.11
CA GLU A 306 9.24 22.03 -30.57
C GLU A 306 8.33 20.99 -31.29
N GLY A 307 7.36 20.43 -30.55
CA GLY A 307 6.70 19.17 -30.91
C GLY A 307 5.60 19.31 -31.97
N ALA A 308 4.93 20.46 -32.07
CA ALA A 308 3.81 20.65 -33.00
C ALA A 308 4.22 20.41 -34.46
N ALA A 309 5.40 20.88 -34.87
CA ALA A 309 5.92 20.60 -36.21
C ALA A 309 6.24 19.10 -36.40
N LEU A 310 6.79 18.44 -35.38
CA LEU A 310 7.19 17.04 -35.43
C LEU A 310 6.01 16.06 -35.51
N VAL A 311 4.87 16.40 -34.91
CA VAL A 311 3.64 15.59 -34.97
C VAL A 311 2.79 15.89 -36.21
N GLY A 312 3.30 16.70 -37.14
CA GLY A 312 2.64 17.00 -38.42
C GLY A 312 1.41 17.88 -38.28
N THR A 313 1.32 18.71 -37.23
CA THR A 313 0.17 19.58 -36.96
C THR A 313 -0.26 20.43 -38.16
N SER A 314 0.71 20.92 -38.95
CA SER A 314 0.44 21.72 -40.15
C SER A 314 -0.41 20.97 -41.19
N ALA A 315 -0.24 19.65 -41.32
CA ALA A 315 -1.05 18.83 -42.22
C ALA A 315 -2.51 18.79 -41.75
N PHE A 316 -2.76 18.61 -40.45
CA PHE A 316 -4.12 18.65 -39.88
C PHE A 316 -4.77 20.02 -40.04
N HIS A 317 -4.03 21.09 -39.74
CA HIS A 317 -4.51 22.46 -39.91
C HIS A 317 -4.86 22.78 -41.36
N SER A 318 -4.05 22.31 -42.32
CA SER A 318 -4.32 22.50 -43.76
C SER A 318 -5.60 21.81 -44.23
N LEU A 319 -6.04 20.77 -43.52
CA LEU A 319 -7.32 20.08 -43.74
C LEU A 319 -8.48 20.70 -42.96
N GLY A 320 -8.25 21.81 -42.23
CA GLY A 320 -9.25 22.46 -41.38
C GLY A 320 -9.46 21.78 -40.02
N ASN A 321 -8.67 20.75 -39.69
CA ASN A 321 -8.75 20.06 -38.40
C ASN A 321 -7.93 20.82 -37.35
N ARG A 322 -8.55 21.81 -36.72
CA ARG A 322 -7.91 22.74 -35.77
C ARG A 322 -8.48 22.68 -34.35
N GLY A 323 -9.37 21.73 -34.08
CA GLY A 323 -9.99 21.52 -32.76
C GLY A 323 -11.35 22.20 -32.55
N ALA A 324 -11.95 22.80 -33.58
CA ALA A 324 -13.26 23.43 -33.48
C ALA A 324 -14.31 22.49 -32.86
N GLY A 325 -15.04 22.99 -31.86
CA GLY A 325 -16.07 22.23 -31.12
C GLY A 325 -15.51 21.23 -30.11
N VAL A 326 -14.19 21.15 -29.92
CA VAL A 326 -13.56 20.28 -28.91
C VAL A 326 -13.26 21.10 -27.65
N LYS A 327 -13.66 20.58 -26.48
CA LYS A 327 -13.27 21.11 -25.18
C LYS A 327 -12.10 20.31 -24.62
N ILE A 328 -11.00 20.99 -24.29
CA ILE A 328 -9.78 20.36 -23.76
C ILE A 328 -9.45 20.98 -22.42
N ALA A 329 -9.22 20.16 -21.40
CA ALA A 329 -8.74 20.61 -20.10
C ALA A 329 -7.26 20.24 -19.89
N VAL A 330 -6.47 21.21 -19.44
CA VAL A 330 -5.13 21.01 -18.90
C VAL A 330 -5.25 21.08 -17.39
N ILE A 331 -5.06 19.95 -16.71
CA ILE A 331 -5.07 19.87 -15.24
C ILE A 331 -3.63 19.82 -14.74
N ASP A 332 -3.19 20.88 -14.06
CA ASP A 332 -1.78 21.12 -13.70
C ASP A 332 -1.62 21.78 -12.31
N LEU A 333 -0.39 22.10 -11.90
CA LEU A 333 -0.06 22.66 -10.57
C LEU A 333 0.03 24.18 -10.54
N GLY A 334 0.08 24.82 -11.70
CA GLY A 334 0.15 26.26 -11.80
C GLY A 334 0.21 26.74 -13.24
N PHE A 335 -0.32 27.95 -13.45
CA PHE A 335 -0.29 28.65 -14.73
C PHE A 335 0.46 29.97 -14.59
N GLY A 336 1.62 29.94 -13.92
CA GLY A 336 2.53 31.08 -13.84
C GLY A 336 2.91 31.58 -15.24
N GLY A 337 2.94 32.90 -15.43
CA GLY A 337 3.21 33.50 -16.73
C GLY A 337 2.05 33.49 -17.74
N LEU A 338 0.84 33.03 -17.35
CA LEU A 338 -0.33 33.01 -18.24
C LEU A 338 -0.62 34.37 -18.90
N SER A 339 -0.58 35.47 -18.14
CA SER A 339 -0.81 36.81 -18.69
C SER A 339 0.23 37.22 -19.74
N THR A 340 1.49 36.79 -19.56
CA THR A 340 2.56 37.01 -20.53
C THR A 340 2.31 36.21 -21.81
N ALA A 341 1.99 34.92 -21.69
CA ALA A 341 1.63 34.07 -22.83
C ALA A 341 0.43 34.65 -23.61
N GLN A 342 -0.56 35.19 -22.91
CA GLN A 342 -1.71 35.86 -23.54
C GLN A 342 -1.33 37.16 -24.25
N ALA A 343 -0.47 37.97 -23.65
CA ALA A 343 0.03 39.20 -24.28
C ALA A 343 0.89 38.92 -25.53
N GLN A 344 1.56 37.78 -25.57
CA GLN A 344 2.41 37.35 -26.69
C GLN A 344 1.63 36.62 -27.79
N GLY A 345 0.39 36.21 -27.52
CA GLY A 345 -0.46 35.49 -28.47
C GLY A 345 -0.26 33.97 -28.45
N ASP A 346 0.58 33.46 -27.56
CA ASP A 346 0.85 32.02 -27.38
C ASP A 346 -0.33 31.29 -26.70
N LEU A 347 -1.20 32.04 -26.03
CA LEU A 347 -2.48 31.56 -25.50
C LEU A 347 -3.57 32.62 -25.72
N PRO A 348 -4.84 32.23 -25.95
CA PRO A 348 -5.90 33.21 -26.14
C PRO A 348 -6.41 33.74 -24.78
N TYR A 349 -7.01 34.94 -24.79
CA TYR A 349 -7.72 35.47 -23.61
C TYR A 349 -9.02 34.72 -23.29
N SER A 350 -9.51 33.89 -24.21
CA SER A 350 -10.74 33.10 -24.07
C SER A 350 -10.57 31.81 -23.28
N VAL A 351 -9.37 31.50 -22.76
CA VAL A 351 -9.18 30.33 -21.89
C VAL A 351 -10.06 30.42 -20.65
N ILE A 352 -10.65 29.30 -20.25
CA ILE A 352 -11.48 29.19 -19.04
C ILE A 352 -10.59 28.72 -17.91
N THR A 353 -10.59 29.40 -16.77
CA THR A 353 -9.72 29.05 -15.64
C THR A 353 -10.52 28.54 -14.45
N ARG A 354 -9.98 27.54 -13.76
CA ARG A 354 -10.53 27.03 -12.50
C ARG A 354 -9.40 26.70 -11.53
N ASP A 355 -9.45 27.26 -10.34
CA ASP A 355 -8.46 26.99 -9.29
C ASP A 355 -9.12 26.26 -8.11
N PHE A 356 -8.74 25.00 -7.90
CA PHE A 356 -9.20 24.20 -6.76
C PHE A 356 -8.33 24.36 -5.52
N THR A 357 -7.20 25.06 -5.64
CA THR A 357 -6.28 25.32 -4.52
C THR A 357 -6.68 26.55 -3.71
N GLY A 358 -7.41 27.50 -4.33
CA GLY A 358 -7.77 28.77 -3.71
C GLY A 358 -6.61 29.77 -3.59
N THR A 359 -5.45 29.46 -4.21
CA THR A 359 -4.23 30.27 -4.09
C THR A 359 -3.99 31.21 -5.27
N GLY A 360 -4.86 31.19 -6.28
CA GLY A 360 -4.76 31.92 -7.54
C GLY A 360 -4.25 31.04 -8.69
N ILE A 361 -4.84 31.18 -9.89
CA ILE A 361 -4.51 30.35 -11.05
C ILE A 361 -3.04 30.49 -11.50
N ALA A 362 -2.50 31.70 -11.45
CA ALA A 362 -1.16 32.04 -11.93
C ALA A 362 -0.08 32.00 -10.82
N THR A 363 -0.42 31.58 -9.60
CA THR A 363 0.56 31.44 -8.53
C THR A 363 1.24 30.07 -8.61
N GLY A 364 2.52 30.01 -8.25
CA GLY A 364 3.33 28.79 -8.33
C GLY A 364 4.10 28.68 -9.66
N ILE A 365 4.19 27.47 -10.19
CA ILE A 365 5.01 27.14 -11.36
C ILE A 365 4.34 27.55 -12.68
N SER A 366 5.14 27.66 -13.76
CA SER A 366 4.68 27.96 -15.12
C SER A 366 4.41 26.72 -15.98
N HIS A 367 4.54 25.51 -15.41
CA HIS A 367 4.43 24.24 -16.12
C HIS A 367 3.10 24.09 -16.88
N GLY A 368 1.97 24.35 -16.23
CA GLY A 368 0.66 24.30 -16.88
C GLY A 368 0.50 25.30 -18.03
N THR A 369 1.14 26.47 -17.96
CA THR A 369 1.18 27.43 -19.07
C THR A 369 1.92 26.84 -20.28
N ALA A 370 3.08 26.21 -20.05
CA ALA A 370 3.85 25.59 -21.13
C ALA A 370 3.10 24.40 -21.77
N VAL A 371 2.44 23.58 -20.96
CA VAL A 371 1.59 22.49 -21.46
C VAL A 371 0.42 23.03 -22.29
N ALA A 372 -0.24 24.09 -21.80
CA ALA A 372 -1.36 24.73 -22.49
C ALA A 372 -0.96 25.31 -23.85
N GLN A 373 0.23 25.93 -23.94
CA GLN A 373 0.75 26.45 -25.22
C GLN A 373 0.88 25.33 -26.27
N ILE A 374 1.42 24.17 -25.89
CA ILE A 374 1.54 23.02 -26.80
C ILE A 374 0.16 22.54 -27.28
N VAL A 375 -0.81 22.44 -26.35
CA VAL A 375 -2.18 22.06 -26.70
C VAL A 375 -2.79 23.07 -27.67
N TYR A 376 -2.58 24.37 -27.44
CA TYR A 376 -3.08 25.44 -28.28
C TYR A 376 -2.42 25.46 -29.68
N ASP A 377 -1.12 25.21 -29.76
CA ASP A 377 -0.41 25.09 -31.05
C ASP A 377 -0.98 23.94 -31.90
N VAL A 378 -1.39 22.84 -31.27
CA VAL A 378 -1.98 21.68 -31.95
C VAL A 378 -3.45 21.93 -32.31
N ALA A 379 -4.24 22.49 -31.39
CA ALA A 379 -5.68 22.65 -31.52
C ALA A 379 -6.13 24.09 -31.20
N PRO A 380 -5.80 25.09 -32.04
CA PRO A 380 -6.02 26.50 -31.73
C PRO A 380 -7.50 26.93 -31.72
N GLU A 381 -8.41 26.11 -32.26
CA GLU A 381 -9.86 26.37 -32.26
C GLU A 381 -10.61 25.57 -31.17
N ALA A 382 -9.88 24.86 -30.31
CA ALA A 382 -10.47 24.19 -29.15
C ALA A 382 -10.80 25.18 -28.03
N GLU A 383 -11.83 24.88 -27.25
CA GLU A 383 -12.14 25.59 -26.02
C GLU A 383 -11.27 25.02 -24.88
N LEU A 384 -10.34 25.84 -24.40
CA LEU A 384 -9.29 25.40 -23.48
C LEU A 384 -9.62 25.77 -22.02
N TYR A 385 -9.62 24.76 -21.16
CA TYR A 385 -9.79 24.89 -19.72
C TYR A 385 -8.44 24.71 -19.02
N LEU A 386 -8.04 25.67 -18.21
CA LEU A 386 -6.82 25.63 -17.39
C LEU A 386 -7.22 25.42 -15.93
N ILE A 387 -6.91 24.24 -15.40
CA ILE A 387 -7.40 23.80 -14.09
C ILE A 387 -6.23 23.56 -13.16
N LYS A 388 -6.16 24.32 -12.07
CA LYS A 388 -5.10 24.19 -11.07
C LYS A 388 -5.54 23.31 -9.90
N ILE A 389 -4.70 22.35 -9.54
CA ILE A 389 -4.88 21.41 -8.43
C ILE A 389 -3.63 21.37 -7.54
N ALA A 390 -3.76 20.85 -6.32
CA ALA A 390 -2.62 20.63 -5.42
C ALA A 390 -2.48 19.17 -4.92
N ASN A 391 -3.55 18.36 -5.00
CA ASN A 391 -3.59 17.00 -4.45
C ASN A 391 -4.70 16.19 -5.14
N GLU A 392 -4.84 14.92 -4.75
CA GLU A 392 -5.82 14.00 -5.33
C GLU A 392 -7.28 14.38 -5.07
N VAL A 393 -7.58 15.08 -3.96
CA VAL A 393 -8.94 15.58 -3.68
C VAL A 393 -9.32 16.69 -4.66
N ASP A 394 -8.36 17.57 -4.96
CA ASP A 394 -8.53 18.62 -5.97
C ASP A 394 -8.63 18.02 -7.37
N LEU A 395 -7.85 16.97 -7.67
CA LEU A 395 -7.93 16.24 -8.93
C LEU A 395 -9.32 15.61 -9.14
N ASP A 396 -9.87 14.95 -8.13
CA ASP A 396 -11.16 14.28 -8.22
C ASP A 396 -12.34 15.28 -8.36
N ASN A 397 -12.19 16.46 -7.76
CA ASN A 397 -13.08 17.60 -7.96
C ASN A 397 -12.91 18.24 -9.35
N ALA A 398 -11.69 18.35 -9.86
CA ALA A 398 -11.40 18.81 -11.21
C ALA A 398 -12.01 17.89 -12.27
N VAL A 399 -11.91 16.56 -12.10
CA VAL A 399 -12.60 15.59 -12.97
C VAL A 399 -14.11 15.80 -12.95
N SER A 400 -14.69 16.06 -11.78
CA SER A 400 -16.14 16.33 -11.67
C SER A 400 -16.54 17.61 -12.41
N TYR A 401 -15.71 18.66 -12.34
CA TYR A 401 -15.90 19.88 -13.11
C TYR A 401 -15.77 19.65 -14.62
N CYS A 402 -14.77 18.89 -15.07
CA CYS A 402 -14.63 18.51 -16.47
C CYS A 402 -15.85 17.74 -16.98
N ILE A 403 -16.40 16.81 -16.19
CA ILE A 403 -17.62 16.08 -16.52
C ILE A 403 -18.81 17.04 -16.64
N SER A 404 -18.99 17.97 -15.69
CA SER A 404 -20.12 18.92 -15.74
C SER A 404 -20.03 19.91 -16.90
N GLU A 405 -18.80 20.28 -17.30
CA GLU A 405 -18.55 21.19 -18.42
C GLU A 405 -18.61 20.49 -19.79
N GLY A 406 -18.73 19.16 -19.80
CA GLY A 406 -18.71 18.36 -21.02
C GLY A 406 -17.34 18.37 -21.73
N VAL A 407 -16.25 18.41 -20.97
CA VAL A 407 -14.88 18.35 -21.52
C VAL A 407 -14.69 17.03 -22.26
N HIS A 408 -14.07 17.07 -23.45
CA HIS A 408 -13.85 15.87 -24.28
C HIS A 408 -12.48 15.23 -24.02
N VAL A 409 -11.46 16.04 -23.73
CA VAL A 409 -10.08 15.58 -23.51
C VAL A 409 -9.52 16.22 -22.25
N ILE A 410 -8.93 15.41 -21.37
CA ILE A 410 -8.11 15.89 -20.26
C ILE A 410 -6.65 15.55 -20.57
N ASN A 411 -5.79 16.56 -20.59
CA ASN A 411 -4.35 16.40 -20.54
C ASN A 411 -3.87 16.53 -19.09
N HIS A 412 -3.20 15.50 -18.60
CA HIS A 412 -2.60 15.46 -17.27
C HIS A 412 -1.11 15.10 -17.36
N SER A 413 -0.27 16.13 -17.44
CA SER A 413 1.19 16.01 -17.57
C SER A 413 1.89 15.99 -16.21
N LEU A 414 1.30 15.30 -15.22
CA LEU A 414 1.80 15.23 -13.84
C LEU A 414 2.11 13.79 -13.43
N GLY A 415 3.16 13.59 -12.66
CA GLY A 415 3.52 12.31 -12.04
C GLY A 415 3.00 12.19 -10.61
N TRP A 416 2.69 10.96 -10.20
CA TRP A 416 2.24 10.62 -8.85
C TRP A 416 3.06 9.44 -8.32
N PHE A 417 3.83 9.67 -7.25
CA PHE A 417 4.68 8.65 -6.63
C PHE A 417 4.03 8.10 -5.37
N ASN A 418 4.35 6.86 -4.99
CA ASN A 418 3.84 6.22 -3.78
C ASN A 418 2.30 6.29 -3.68
N THR A 419 1.59 5.97 -4.78
CA THR A 419 0.10 5.95 -4.80
C THR A 419 -0.49 4.60 -5.22
N ASN A 420 0.33 3.67 -5.72
CA ASN A 420 0.01 2.30 -6.08
C ASN A 420 1.30 1.49 -6.36
N PHE A 421 1.14 0.21 -6.73
CA PHE A 421 2.22 -0.66 -7.21
C PHE A 421 2.29 -0.75 -8.75
N TYR A 422 1.95 0.35 -9.45
CA TYR A 422 2.04 0.46 -10.91
C TYR A 422 1.16 -0.53 -11.71
N ASP A 423 0.16 -1.13 -11.09
CA ASP A 423 -0.74 -2.16 -11.65
C ASP A 423 -2.05 -1.58 -12.23
N GLY A 424 -2.16 -0.25 -12.30
CA GLY A 424 -3.38 0.44 -12.72
C GLY A 424 -4.47 0.51 -11.66
N THR A 425 -4.19 0.11 -10.42
CA THR A 425 -5.09 0.30 -9.27
C THR A 425 -4.73 1.56 -8.48
N GLY A 426 -5.36 1.76 -7.32
CA GLY A 426 -5.16 2.93 -6.47
C GLY A 426 -6.04 4.13 -6.81
N THR A 427 -5.95 5.16 -5.96
CA THR A 427 -6.82 6.35 -5.97
C THR A 427 -6.69 7.15 -7.26
N ILE A 428 -5.47 7.46 -7.70
CA ILE A 428 -5.25 8.26 -8.92
C ILE A 428 -5.81 7.56 -10.15
N ALA A 429 -5.58 6.25 -10.28
CA ALA A 429 -6.17 5.45 -11.36
C ALA A 429 -7.70 5.39 -11.28
N ALA A 430 -8.28 5.38 -10.07
CA ALA A 430 -9.72 5.47 -9.89
C ALA A 430 -10.29 6.82 -10.35
N ILE A 431 -9.58 7.93 -10.09
CA ILE A 431 -9.97 9.27 -10.55
C ILE A 431 -9.93 9.33 -12.09
N ALA A 432 -8.87 8.83 -12.73
CA ALA A 432 -8.79 8.74 -14.19
C ALA A 432 -9.89 7.83 -14.77
N ARG A 433 -10.21 6.71 -14.10
CA ARG A 433 -11.35 5.84 -14.47
C ARG A 433 -12.69 6.57 -14.43
N ARG A 434 -12.91 7.49 -13.48
CA ARG A 434 -14.15 8.31 -13.44
C ARG A 434 -14.28 9.18 -14.69
N ALA A 435 -13.19 9.84 -15.11
CA ALA A 435 -13.20 10.67 -16.32
C ALA A 435 -13.49 9.82 -17.57
N THR A 436 -12.78 8.70 -17.74
CA THR A 436 -12.95 7.82 -18.91
C THR A 436 -14.32 7.14 -18.94
N ALA A 437 -14.87 6.75 -17.79
CA ALA A 437 -16.24 6.21 -17.70
C ALA A 437 -17.32 7.25 -18.07
N ALA A 438 -17.01 8.55 -17.96
CA ALA A 438 -17.87 9.64 -18.41
C ALA A 438 -17.67 10.00 -19.89
N GLY A 439 -16.86 9.25 -20.63
CA GLY A 439 -16.60 9.46 -22.06
C GLY A 439 -15.50 10.48 -22.37
N ILE A 440 -14.72 10.90 -21.36
CA ILE A 440 -13.60 11.84 -21.53
C ILE A 440 -12.33 11.06 -21.88
N LEU A 441 -11.62 11.47 -22.94
CA LEU A 441 -10.29 10.94 -23.24
C LEU A 441 -9.28 11.47 -22.22
N TRP A 442 -8.64 10.57 -21.47
CA TRP A 442 -7.56 10.92 -20.54
C TRP A 442 -6.19 10.70 -21.19
N VAL A 443 -5.39 11.76 -21.29
CA VAL A 443 -4.01 11.72 -21.80
C VAL A 443 -3.05 11.97 -20.64
N GLN A 444 -2.17 11.01 -20.39
CA GLN A 444 -1.27 10.97 -19.23
C GLN A 444 0.19 11.00 -19.66
N GLY A 445 1.02 11.82 -19.01
CA GLY A 445 2.47 11.73 -19.16
C GLY A 445 3.03 10.45 -18.53
N ALA A 446 3.89 9.73 -19.26
CA ALA A 446 4.48 8.45 -18.81
C ALA A 446 5.52 8.61 -17.68
N GLY A 447 6.06 9.81 -17.49
CA GLY A 447 7.09 10.11 -16.50
C GLY A 447 8.50 10.23 -17.11
N ASN A 448 9.33 11.09 -16.50
CA ASN A 448 10.68 11.43 -16.99
C ASN A 448 11.79 10.86 -16.08
N PHE A 449 11.52 9.70 -15.47
CA PHE A 449 12.33 9.12 -14.40
C PHE A 449 12.95 7.76 -14.78
N GLY A 450 13.00 7.42 -16.07
CA GLY A 450 13.48 6.11 -16.54
C GLY A 450 14.93 5.75 -16.14
N LEU A 451 15.76 6.75 -15.82
CA LEU A 451 17.13 6.59 -15.29
C LEU A 451 17.25 6.95 -13.80
N LYS A 452 16.12 7.16 -13.11
CA LYS A 452 16.01 7.58 -11.70
C LYS A 452 15.15 6.60 -10.91
N HIS A 453 15.30 5.32 -11.19
CA HIS A 453 14.52 4.24 -10.57
C HIS A 453 15.44 3.05 -10.27
N TYR A 454 15.24 2.45 -9.10
CA TYR A 454 15.84 1.19 -8.68
C TYR A 454 14.71 0.28 -8.21
N GLY A 455 14.67 -0.96 -8.70
CA GLY A 455 13.70 -1.96 -8.29
C GLY A 455 14.39 -3.31 -8.13
N ALA A 456 14.23 -3.93 -6.96
CA ALA A 456 14.84 -5.21 -6.62
C ALA A 456 13.97 -5.95 -5.60
N THR A 457 14.22 -7.25 -5.45
CA THR A 457 13.74 -8.01 -4.29
C THR A 457 14.59 -7.63 -3.08
N PHE A 458 13.97 -7.35 -1.94
CA PHE A 458 14.69 -7.15 -0.69
C PHE A 458 15.46 -8.43 -0.32
N THR A 459 16.73 -8.27 0.00
CA THR A 459 17.63 -9.34 0.46
C THR A 459 18.40 -8.84 1.67
N ASP A 460 18.45 -9.68 2.69
CA ASP A 460 19.24 -9.49 3.91
C ASP A 460 19.92 -10.83 4.23
N GLY A 461 20.97 -11.13 3.45
CA GLY A 461 21.69 -12.40 3.53
C GLY A 461 22.62 -12.47 4.75
N ASN A 462 22.97 -11.32 5.33
CA ASN A 462 23.81 -11.22 6.52
C ASN A 462 23.02 -11.06 7.83
N ALA A 463 21.69 -10.94 7.74
CA ALA A 463 20.75 -10.76 8.85
C ALA A 463 21.05 -9.52 9.70
N ASP A 464 21.39 -8.39 9.07
CA ASP A 464 21.65 -7.11 9.75
C ASP A 464 20.49 -6.09 9.64
N GLY A 465 19.40 -6.46 8.97
CA GLY A 465 18.20 -5.66 8.82
C GLY A 465 18.24 -4.67 7.67
N TRP A 466 19.33 -4.65 6.90
CA TRP A 466 19.48 -3.81 5.72
C TRP A 466 19.29 -4.62 4.45
N HIS A 467 18.90 -3.91 3.39
CA HIS A 467 19.04 -4.47 2.08
C HIS A 467 20.54 -4.60 1.76
N ASP A 468 21.00 -5.80 1.36
CA ASP A 468 22.41 -6.09 1.03
C ASP A 468 23.00 -5.23 -0.12
N THR A 469 22.19 -4.37 -0.74
CA THR A 469 22.60 -3.51 -1.86
C THR A 469 22.38 -2.04 -1.53
N ASP A 470 23.48 -1.28 -1.51
CA ASP A 470 23.46 0.18 -1.45
C ASP A 470 23.02 0.79 -2.79
N VAL A 471 22.00 1.64 -2.76
CA VAL A 471 21.57 2.44 -3.92
C VAL A 471 22.28 3.79 -3.88
N THR A 472 23.18 4.04 -4.82
CA THR A 472 23.97 5.28 -4.88
C THR A 472 23.56 6.18 -6.06
N PHE A 473 23.59 7.50 -5.85
CA PHE A 473 23.36 8.49 -6.89
C PHE A 473 24.18 9.76 -6.63
N THR A 474 24.37 10.58 -7.66
CA THR A 474 25.07 11.87 -7.57
C THR A 474 24.10 13.02 -7.41
N ALA A 475 24.39 13.96 -6.52
CA ALA A 475 23.66 15.21 -6.36
C ALA A 475 24.60 16.41 -6.38
N THR A 476 24.10 17.56 -6.83
CA THR A 476 24.85 18.83 -6.80
C THR A 476 24.42 19.66 -5.58
N ALA A 477 25.33 20.49 -5.05
CA ALA A 477 24.99 21.41 -3.96
C ALA A 477 23.79 22.30 -4.32
N GLY A 478 22.81 22.37 -3.42
CA GLY A 478 21.57 23.12 -3.63
C GLY A 478 20.50 22.39 -4.43
N GLN A 479 20.79 21.20 -4.97
CA GLN A 479 19.77 20.38 -5.63
C GLN A 479 18.84 19.75 -4.59
N GLN A 480 17.53 19.86 -4.83
CA GLN A 480 16.54 19.15 -4.02
C GLN A 480 16.62 17.65 -4.30
N ILE A 481 16.68 16.85 -3.23
CA ILE A 481 16.63 15.39 -3.26
C ILE A 481 15.28 14.99 -2.69
N ILE A 482 14.52 14.20 -3.45
CA ILE A 482 13.27 13.59 -3.01
C ILE A 482 13.35 12.12 -3.39
N LEU A 483 13.14 11.24 -2.42
CA LEU A 483 13.23 9.80 -2.63
C LEU A 483 11.90 9.15 -2.25
N TYR A 484 11.50 8.18 -3.05
CA TYR A 484 10.28 7.41 -2.84
C TYR A 484 10.63 5.93 -2.81
N LEU A 485 10.21 5.24 -1.77
CA LEU A 485 10.29 3.79 -1.65
C LEU A 485 8.86 3.23 -1.58
N THR A 486 8.63 2.14 -2.30
CA THR A 486 7.39 1.35 -2.21
C THR A 486 7.67 -0.13 -2.48
N TRP A 487 6.83 -1.03 -1.97
CA TRP A 487 6.97 -2.48 -2.13
C TRP A 487 5.62 -3.16 -2.43
N ASP A 488 5.68 -4.44 -2.82
CA ASP A 488 4.54 -5.26 -3.26
C ASP A 488 3.64 -5.70 -2.09
N ALA A 489 3.04 -4.74 -1.40
CA ALA A 489 2.10 -4.97 -0.29
C ALA A 489 0.94 -3.96 -0.29
N TRP A 490 0.61 -3.41 -1.46
CA TRP A 490 -0.52 -2.49 -1.59
C TRP A 490 -1.85 -3.25 -1.42
N PRO A 491 -2.91 -2.62 -0.87
CA PRO A 491 -3.00 -1.21 -0.48
C PRO A 491 -2.64 -0.92 0.98
N ALA A 492 -2.36 -1.94 1.79
CA ALA A 492 -2.03 -1.77 3.20
C ALA A 492 -1.09 -2.89 3.68
N THR A 493 -0.14 -2.56 4.56
CA THR A 493 0.92 -3.47 4.99
C THR A 493 1.24 -3.33 6.47
N ALA A 494 1.74 -4.43 7.06
CA ALA A 494 2.44 -4.44 8.35
C ALA A 494 3.95 -4.71 8.19
N ASP A 495 4.41 -5.03 6.97
CA ASP A 495 5.84 -4.98 6.64
C ASP A 495 6.29 -3.53 6.76
N ASP A 496 7.41 -3.29 7.45
CA ASP A 496 7.79 -1.98 7.97
C ASP A 496 9.20 -1.61 7.54
N TYR A 497 9.38 -1.36 6.24
CA TYR A 497 10.67 -0.96 5.69
C TYR A 497 10.96 0.51 5.99
N ASP A 498 12.21 0.81 6.34
CA ASP A 498 12.70 2.18 6.52
C ASP A 498 13.57 2.61 5.31
N LEU A 499 13.68 3.92 5.09
CA LEU A 499 14.54 4.52 4.06
C LEU A 499 15.56 5.46 4.70
N TYR A 500 16.85 5.25 4.44
CA TYR A 500 17.94 6.10 4.97
C TYR A 500 18.78 6.68 3.83
N LEU A 501 19.12 7.97 3.94
CA LEU A 501 19.99 8.68 3.02
C LEU A 501 21.28 9.11 3.73
N TYR A 502 22.40 8.56 3.27
CA TYR A 502 23.73 8.90 3.75
C TYR A 502 24.45 9.86 2.80
N GLY A 503 25.18 10.81 3.39
CA GLY A 503 26.07 11.70 2.66
C GLY A 503 27.41 11.01 2.34
N PRO A 504 28.26 11.65 1.51
CA PRO A 504 29.54 11.08 1.08
C PRO A 504 30.53 10.75 2.22
N SER A 505 30.37 11.37 3.39
CA SER A 505 31.17 11.10 4.58
C SER A 505 30.65 9.92 5.43
N GLY A 506 29.56 9.26 5.01
CA GLY A 506 28.85 8.25 5.79
C GLY A 506 27.94 8.82 6.89
N ALA A 507 27.77 10.15 6.95
CA ALA A 507 26.83 10.78 7.88
C ALA A 507 25.39 10.59 7.39
N LEU A 508 24.46 10.24 8.29
CA LEU A 508 23.03 10.22 7.99
C LEU A 508 22.54 11.65 7.73
N VAL A 509 21.90 11.87 6.58
CA VAL A 509 21.43 13.19 6.13
C VAL A 509 19.92 13.30 6.25
N ALA A 510 19.20 12.22 5.92
CA ALA A 510 17.75 12.15 6.02
C ALA A 510 17.32 10.69 6.20
N SER A 511 16.13 10.48 6.77
CA SER A 511 15.55 9.16 6.94
C SER A 511 14.03 9.25 6.96
N SER A 512 13.38 8.20 6.47
CA SER A 512 11.96 7.96 6.61
C SER A 512 11.80 6.65 7.36
N THR A 513 11.13 6.73 8.50
CA THR A 513 10.91 5.61 9.41
C THR A 513 9.45 5.65 9.88
N ALA A 514 8.52 5.90 8.96
CA ALA A 514 7.11 5.87 9.32
C ALA A 514 6.75 4.43 9.70
N THR A 515 5.87 4.23 10.68
CA THR A 515 5.53 2.87 11.11
C THR A 515 4.35 2.34 10.30
N GLN A 516 4.56 1.23 9.60
CA GLN A 516 3.48 0.46 8.97
C GLN A 516 3.00 -0.64 9.92
N GLY A 517 1.80 -0.46 10.47
CA GLY A 517 1.19 -1.34 11.48
C GLY A 517 0.02 -2.19 10.98
N GLY A 518 -0.15 -2.32 9.66
CA GLY A 518 -1.19 -3.15 9.02
C GLY A 518 -2.29 -2.38 8.28
N THR A 519 -2.28 -1.05 8.33
CA THR A 519 -3.31 -0.21 7.68
C THR A 519 -2.75 0.85 6.75
N GLU A 520 -1.46 1.10 6.90
CA GLU A 520 -0.66 2.06 6.18
C GLU A 520 -0.29 1.51 4.82
N GLN A 521 -0.10 2.42 3.88
CA GLN A 521 0.37 2.07 2.55
C GLN A 521 1.86 1.70 2.61
N PRO A 522 2.31 0.77 1.75
CA PRO A 522 3.70 0.31 1.71
C PRO A 522 4.62 1.36 1.08
N THR A 523 4.88 2.43 1.82
CA THR A 523 5.58 3.61 1.30
C THR A 523 6.48 4.27 2.32
N GLU A 524 7.66 4.67 1.90
CA GLU A 524 8.53 5.60 2.63
C GLU A 524 8.94 6.77 1.71
N ARG A 525 9.29 7.92 2.31
CA ARG A 525 9.67 9.11 1.56
C ARG A 525 10.69 9.98 2.30
N ILE A 526 11.69 10.48 1.57
CA ILE A 526 12.58 11.57 2.00
C ILE A 526 12.31 12.83 1.19
#